data_AF-A0A163RMQ0-F1
#
_entry.id   AF-A0A163RMQ0-F1
#
_cell.length_a   1.000
_cell.length_b   1.000
_cell.length_c   1.000
_cell.angle_alpha   90.00
_cell.angle_beta   90.00
_cell.angle_gamma   90.00
#
_symmetry.space_group_name_H-M   'P 1'
#
loop_
_entity.id
_entity.type
_entity.pdbx_description
1 polymer ?
#
loop_
_entity_poly.entity_id
_entity_poly.type
_entity_poly.pdbx_seq_one_letter_code
_entity_poly.pdbx_strand_id
1 'polypeptide(L)'
;MSDTKIIDLKDVLNGWAGSQISIRKEETGDIDQIRISLTEATFEQRDAHDDYLGDHILFLHGTAYAAEDGAQVELPTVTYEIPIEGIKDIRTDDNIVSFETSRAQYVINK
;
A
#
# COMPACT_ATOMS: atom_id res chain seq x y z
N MET A 1 1.26 12.62 -16.41
CA MET A 1 1.40 13.29 -15.09
C MET A 1 1.17 12.32 -13.92
N SER A 2 0.69 11.09 -14.17
CA SER A 2 0.42 10.09 -13.13
C SER A 2 1.67 9.35 -12.65
N ASP A 3 2.58 8.99 -13.56
CA ASP A 3 3.71 8.09 -13.28
C ASP A 3 4.73 8.69 -12.30
N THR A 4 5.04 9.99 -12.40
CA THR A 4 5.98 10.66 -11.47
C THR A 4 5.49 10.58 -10.02
N LYS A 5 4.19 10.80 -9.79
CA LYS A 5 3.60 10.72 -8.45
C LYS A 5 3.63 9.30 -7.87
N ILE A 6 3.49 8.30 -8.73
CA ILE A 6 3.57 6.88 -8.35
C ILE A 6 5.01 6.53 -7.96
N ILE A 7 6.00 7.02 -8.71
CA ILE A 7 7.41 6.85 -8.38
C ILE A 7 7.73 7.53 -7.04
N ASP A 8 7.29 8.76 -6.83
CA ASP A 8 7.50 9.50 -5.58
C ASP A 8 6.87 8.76 -4.39
N LEU A 9 5.64 8.26 -4.53
CA LEU A 9 4.95 7.44 -3.54
C LEU A 9 5.77 6.19 -3.18
N LYS A 10 6.24 5.46 -4.20
CA LYS A 10 7.07 4.27 -4.03
C LYS A 10 8.40 4.61 -3.34
N ASP A 11 9.03 5.72 -3.66
CA ASP A 11 10.29 6.14 -3.05
C ASP A 11 10.11 6.56 -1.57
N VAL A 12 9.01 7.27 -1.25
CA VAL A 12 8.65 7.58 0.16
C VAL A 12 8.46 6.30 0.97
N LEU A 13 7.70 5.34 0.44
CA LEU A 13 7.44 4.07 1.12
C LEU A 13 8.71 3.23 1.26
N ASN A 14 9.61 3.23 0.27
CA ASN A 14 10.92 2.59 0.42
C ASN A 14 11.79 3.28 1.48
N GLY A 15 11.63 4.59 1.71
CA GLY A 15 12.23 5.28 2.84
C GLY A 15 11.74 4.79 4.21
N TRP A 16 10.63 4.05 4.24
CA TRP A 16 10.07 3.42 5.45
C TRP A 16 10.44 1.94 5.59
N ALA A 17 11.21 1.37 4.65
CA ALA A 17 11.71 0.00 4.73
C ALA A 17 12.42 -0.26 6.07
N GLY A 18 12.16 -1.44 6.65
CA GLY A 18 12.60 -1.84 7.99
C GLY A 18 11.73 -1.30 9.14
N SER A 19 10.69 -0.51 8.85
CA SER A 19 9.76 0.01 9.86
C SER A 19 8.42 -0.75 9.84
N GLN A 20 7.72 -0.75 10.97
CA GLN A 20 6.37 -1.30 11.04
C GLN A 20 5.38 -0.24 10.55
N ILE A 21 4.60 -0.55 9.52
CA ILE A 21 3.58 0.35 8.99
C ILE A 21 2.17 -0.19 9.26
N SER A 22 1.20 0.71 9.38
CA SER A 22 -0.22 0.41 9.42
C SER A 22 -0.88 0.90 8.14
N ILE A 23 -1.50 -0.01 7.40
CA ILE A 23 -2.23 0.28 6.17
C ILE A 23 -3.73 0.21 6.48
N ARG A 24 -4.46 1.29 6.20
CA ARG A 24 -5.91 1.36 6.27
C ARG A 24 -6.45 1.52 4.84
N LYS A 25 -7.41 0.69 4.48
CA LYS A 25 -8.16 0.76 3.22
C LYS A 25 -9.63 0.98 3.56
N GLU A 26 -10.23 1.98 2.93
CA GLU A 26 -11.66 2.29 3.07
C GLU A 26 -12.33 2.19 1.70
N GLU A 27 -13.21 1.21 1.56
CA GLU A 27 -14.16 1.06 0.46
C GLU A 27 -15.55 1.40 0.98
N THR A 28 -16.53 1.65 0.10
CA THR A 28 -17.86 2.15 0.51
C THR A 28 -18.49 1.30 1.62
N GLY A 29 -18.41 1.78 2.87
CA GLY A 29 -18.94 1.12 4.06
C GLY A 29 -18.06 0.01 4.68
N ASP A 30 -16.87 -0.24 4.15
CA ASP A 30 -15.95 -1.30 4.59
C ASP A 30 -14.55 -0.75 4.89
N ILE A 31 -14.04 -1.06 6.08
CA ILE A 31 -12.75 -0.57 6.57
C ILE A 31 -11.87 -1.76 6.92
N ASP A 32 -10.83 -1.95 6.12
CA ASP A 32 -9.77 -2.92 6.37
C ASP A 32 -8.55 -2.22 6.99
N GLN A 33 -7.93 -2.87 7.98
CA GLN A 33 -6.66 -2.40 8.53
C GLN A 33 -5.70 -3.56 8.78
N ILE A 34 -4.46 -3.42 8.30
CA ILE A 34 -3.38 -4.39 8.49
C ILE A 34 -2.10 -3.68 8.97
N ARG A 35 -1.28 -4.39 9.74
CA ARG A 35 0.06 -3.95 10.14
C ARG A 35 1.10 -4.90 9.60
N ILE A 36 2.14 -4.36 8.99
CA ILE A 36 3.26 -5.13 8.44
C ILE A 36 4.59 -4.48 8.80
N SER A 37 5.64 -5.27 8.99
CA SER A 37 7.02 -4.80 8.91
C SER A 37 7.38 -4.68 7.43
N LEU A 38 7.44 -3.44 6.93
CA LEU A 38 7.71 -3.17 5.52
C LEU A 38 9.15 -3.53 5.19
N THR A 39 9.35 -4.33 4.16
CA THR A 39 10.65 -4.68 3.61
C THR A 39 10.97 -3.83 2.39
N GLU A 40 10.04 -3.72 1.45
CA GLU A 40 10.20 -2.90 0.26
C GLU A 40 8.84 -2.55 -0.37
N ALA A 41 8.82 -1.48 -1.16
CA ALA A 41 7.69 -1.11 -2.01
C ALA A 41 8.10 -1.22 -3.48
N THR A 42 7.37 -2.01 -4.25
CA THR A 42 7.61 -2.21 -5.68
C THR A 42 6.37 -1.84 -6.49
N PHE A 43 6.56 -1.56 -7.77
CA PHE A 43 5.50 -1.15 -8.66
C PHE A 43 5.58 -2.00 -9.93
N GLU A 44 4.45 -2.57 -10.33
CA GLU A 44 4.34 -3.24 -11.63
C GLU A 44 3.30 -2.53 -12.49
N GLN A 45 3.67 -2.32 -13.75
CA GLN A 45 2.74 -2.03 -14.82
C GLN A 45 2.40 -3.35 -15.51
N ARG A 46 1.13 -3.75 -15.52
CA ARG A 46 0.69 -4.89 -16.33
C ARG A 46 0.28 -4.35 -17.69
N ASP A 47 0.82 -4.93 -18.76
CA ASP A 47 0.30 -4.71 -20.11
C ASP A 47 -1.03 -5.47 -20.26
N ALA A 48 -2.12 -4.93 -19.72
CA ALA A 48 -3.45 -5.45 -19.99
C ALA A 48 -3.91 -4.92 -21.35
N HIS A 49 -4.18 -5.82 -22.29
CA HIS A 49 -4.80 -5.48 -23.59
C HIS A 49 -6.31 -5.20 -23.47
N ASP A 50 -6.84 -5.10 -22.25
CA ASP A 50 -8.27 -5.06 -21.95
C ASP A 50 -8.53 -4.00 -20.88
N ASP A 51 -9.39 -3.02 -21.18
CA ASP A 51 -9.69 -1.80 -20.38
C ASP A 51 -10.33 -2.09 -18.99
N TYR A 52 -10.28 -3.35 -18.53
CA TYR A 52 -10.97 -3.86 -17.33
C TYR A 52 -10.04 -4.21 -16.17
N LEU A 53 -8.72 -4.27 -16.38
CA LEU A 53 -7.73 -4.56 -15.35
C LEU A 53 -6.83 -3.35 -15.20
N GLY A 54 -6.92 -2.65 -14.07
CA GLY A 54 -6.08 -1.48 -13.83
C GLY A 54 -4.60 -1.78 -14.06
N ASP A 55 -3.98 -0.97 -14.91
CA ASP A 55 -2.65 -1.20 -15.47
C ASP A 55 -1.51 -1.12 -14.44
N HIS A 56 -1.79 -0.71 -13.20
CA HIS A 56 -0.81 -0.22 -12.24
C HIS A 56 -1.09 -0.74 -10.82
N ILE A 57 -0.14 -1.50 -10.25
CA ILE A 57 -0.24 -2.05 -8.89
C ILE A 57 1.01 -1.70 -8.08
N LEU A 58 0.77 -1.15 -6.88
CA LEU A 58 1.80 -0.95 -5.86
C LEU A 58 1.79 -2.15 -4.90
N PHE A 59 2.93 -2.79 -4.76
CA PHE A 59 3.13 -3.93 -3.87
C PHE A 59 3.92 -3.49 -2.63
N LEU A 60 3.39 -3.79 -1.45
CA LEU A 60 4.09 -3.62 -0.18
C LEU A 60 4.49 -5.00 0.33
N HIS A 61 5.79 -5.27 0.28
CA HIS A 61 6.35 -6.54 0.72
C HIS A 61 6.77 -6.41 2.18
N GLY A 62 6.44 -7.41 2.99
CA GLY A 62 6.81 -7.37 4.39
C GLY A 62 6.35 -8.58 5.17
N THR A 63 6.37 -8.46 6.48
CA THR A 63 5.85 -9.50 7.36
C THR A 63 4.70 -8.99 8.19
N ALA A 64 3.57 -9.71 8.19
CA ALA A 64 2.44 -9.38 9.03
C ALA A 64 2.62 -9.98 10.43
N TYR A 65 1.95 -9.38 11.42
CA TYR A 65 1.93 -9.91 12.78
C TYR A 65 0.49 -10.11 13.22
N ALA A 66 0.18 -11.31 13.72
CA ALA A 66 -1.06 -11.57 14.43
C ALA A 66 -0.86 -11.33 15.92
N ALA A 67 -1.89 -10.79 16.57
CA ALA A 67 -1.96 -10.79 18.03
C ALA A 67 -2.65 -12.09 18.46
N GLU A 68 -1.88 -13.09 18.87
CA GLU A 68 -2.37 -14.33 19.48
C GLU A 68 -1.92 -14.39 20.94
N ASP A 69 -2.86 -14.54 21.87
CA ASP A 69 -2.62 -14.78 23.30
C ASP A 69 -1.55 -13.89 23.97
N GLY A 70 -1.51 -12.61 23.59
CA GLY A 70 -0.59 -11.62 24.16
C GLY A 70 0.82 -11.65 23.60
N ALA A 71 1.11 -12.51 22.61
CA ALA A 71 2.35 -12.51 21.84
C ALA A 71 2.08 -12.03 20.40
N GLN A 72 3.04 -11.29 19.83
CA GLN A 72 3.06 -11.06 18.39
C GLN A 72 3.64 -12.31 17.72
N VAL A 73 2.81 -13.00 16.95
CA VAL A 73 3.26 -14.12 16.11
C VAL A 73 3.54 -13.56 14.72
N GLU A 74 4.77 -13.77 14.26
CA GLU A 74 5.19 -13.45 12.91
C GLU A 74 4.46 -14.38 11.93
N LEU A 75 3.71 -13.79 11.00
CA LEU A 75 3.03 -14.51 9.93
C LEU A 75 3.99 -14.72 8.75
N PRO A 76 3.66 -15.59 7.78
CA PRO A 76 4.42 -15.66 6.53
C PRO A 76 4.56 -14.29 5.87
N THR A 77 5.60 -14.13 5.04
CA THR A 77 5.76 -12.92 4.22
C THR A 77 4.45 -12.61 3.50
N VAL A 78 4.01 -11.37 3.64
CA VAL A 78 2.81 -10.85 3.01
C VAL A 78 3.21 -9.87 1.91
N THR A 79 2.46 -9.94 0.82
CA THR A 79 2.49 -8.94 -0.22
C THR A 79 1.12 -8.27 -0.21
N TYR A 80 1.07 -7.01 0.21
CA TYR A 80 -0.15 -6.22 0.17
C TYR A 80 -0.24 -5.49 -1.17
N GLU A 81 -1.29 -5.78 -1.94
CA GLU A 81 -1.50 -5.24 -3.27
C GLU A 81 -2.44 -4.02 -3.21
N ILE A 82 -1.99 -2.91 -3.77
CA ILE A 82 -2.76 -1.68 -3.88
C ILE A 82 -2.94 -1.37 -5.37
N PRO A 83 -4.15 -1.55 -5.93
CA PRO A 83 -4.48 -1.03 -7.25
C PRO A 83 -4.40 0.50 -7.20
N ILE A 84 -3.52 1.10 -8.02
CA ILE A 84 -3.33 2.57 -8.03
C ILE A 84 -3.94 3.22 -9.28
N GLU A 85 -4.82 2.51 -9.96
CA GLU A 85 -5.58 3.04 -11.08
C GLU A 85 -6.49 4.19 -10.64
N GLY A 86 -6.56 5.23 -11.48
CA GLY A 86 -7.40 6.39 -11.24
C GLY A 86 -7.00 7.19 -9.99
N ILE A 87 -5.71 7.16 -9.61
CA ILE A 87 -5.21 7.91 -8.46
C ILE A 87 -5.45 9.42 -8.63
N LYS A 88 -6.16 10.04 -7.67
CA LYS A 88 -6.59 11.44 -7.78
C LYS A 88 -5.75 12.41 -6.96
N ASP A 89 -5.49 12.05 -5.71
CA ASP A 89 -4.74 12.88 -4.75
C ASP A 89 -3.76 11.98 -4.00
N ILE A 90 -2.49 12.40 -3.89
CA ILE A 90 -1.47 11.73 -3.08
C ILE A 90 -0.93 12.80 -2.14
N ARG A 91 -1.01 12.52 -0.85
CA ARG A 91 -0.44 13.36 0.20
C ARG A 91 0.55 12.55 0.98
N THR A 92 1.78 13.04 1.01
CA THR A 92 2.91 12.44 1.72
C THR A 92 3.41 13.44 2.76
N ASP A 93 3.59 12.96 3.98
CA ASP A 93 4.28 13.62 5.09
C ASP A 93 5.33 12.63 5.64
N ASP A 94 6.09 13.00 6.66
CA ASP A 94 7.20 12.20 7.19
C ASP A 94 6.77 10.79 7.64
N ASN A 95 5.56 10.67 8.21
CA ASN A 95 5.04 9.43 8.78
C ASN A 95 3.65 9.02 8.24
N ILE A 96 3.07 9.77 7.31
CA ILE A 96 1.74 9.46 6.76
C ILE A 96 1.73 9.63 5.24
N VAL A 97 1.16 8.64 4.57
CA VAL A 97 0.88 8.63 3.15
C VAL A 97 -0.61 8.38 2.99
N SER A 98 -1.30 9.22 2.24
CA SER A 98 -2.71 9.03 1.95
C SER A 98 -2.98 9.29 0.48
N PHE A 99 -3.83 8.44 -0.11
CA PHE A 99 -4.23 8.60 -1.49
C PHE A 99 -5.59 7.98 -1.77
N GLU A 100 -6.26 8.49 -2.80
CA GLU A 100 -7.54 8.00 -3.30
C GLU A 100 -7.36 7.41 -4.69
N THR A 101 -7.89 6.20 -4.90
CA THR A 101 -7.90 5.48 -6.17
C THR A 101 -9.32 5.48 -6.74
N SER A 102 -9.54 4.84 -7.89
CA SER A 102 -10.89 4.64 -8.42
C SER A 102 -11.79 3.80 -7.51
N ARG A 103 -11.21 3.00 -6.60
CA ARG A 103 -11.93 1.98 -5.81
C ARG A 103 -12.00 2.29 -4.32
N ALA A 104 -10.91 2.81 -3.75
CA ALA A 104 -10.73 2.94 -2.32
C ALA A 104 -9.87 4.14 -1.92
N GLN A 105 -10.03 4.57 -0.68
CA GLN A 105 -9.11 5.48 0.00
C GLN A 105 -8.11 4.67 0.84
N TYR A 106 -6.84 5.06 0.75
CA TYR A 106 -5.75 4.43 1.49
C TYR A 106 -5.09 5.45 2.43
N VAL A 107 -4.76 4.99 3.63
CA VAL A 107 -3.93 5.73 4.59
C VAL A 107 -2.89 4.78 5.16
N ILE A 108 -1.62 5.09 4.97
CA ILE A 108 -0.47 4.33 5.45
C ILE A 108 0.26 5.18 6.46
N ASN A 109 0.45 4.66 7.67
CA ASN A 109 1.20 5.31 8.74
C ASN A 109 2.43 4.49 9.10
N LYS A 110 3.54 5.18 9.37
CA LYS A 110 4.76 4.60 9.96
C LYS A 110 4.67 4.46 11.48
#